data_AF-A0A9Q9EHB4-F1
#
_entry.id   AF-A0A9Q9EHB4-F1
#
_cell.length_a   1.000
_cell.length_b   1.000
_cell.length_c   1.000
_cell.angle_alpha   90.00
_cell.angle_beta   90.00
_cell.angle_gamma   90.00
#
_symmetry.space_group_name_H-M   'P 1'
#
loop_
_entity.id
_entity.type
_entity.pdbx_description
1 polymer ?
#
loop_
_entity_poly.entity_id
_entity_poly.type
_entity_poly.pdbx_seq_one_letter_code
_entity_poly.pdbx_strand_id
1 'polypeptide(L)'
;MPCDGSQTPTWDAEQILDISYGCERCSCTTLKGLRCRNPINASNRLYSKIILAQIPSVSKDPERLYGLLQALADCLLCVRYHRKDLRQWIVVIGRWLRSIQRANEEEPTRQDDATQSSTTESEDLGVPEYADASTQTSHPLGQTEPCEDRVKEEKLQRESERRDEAKRQSQRERERQQAEARARAEEEAHRQEAREQAAREADRRRAERRQRDQARENVEWEVSWQSYDLQWTALHQLPSDTSPTQLIKLMPRPVCGASPENLHFEDPMFAEKVEAFFKNMPETSAESVASRMMLRKKLKFGEMLRWHSDKIMQRFPHLRQEDDALKLVNRVTQVLTRLLSTL
;
A
#
# COMPACT_ATOMS: atom_id res chain seq x y z
N MET A 1 -4.97 23.74 27.88
CA MET A 1 -5.70 22.47 27.99
C MET A 1 -4.94 21.44 27.17
N PRO A 2 -4.43 20.37 27.79
CA PRO A 2 -3.81 19.29 27.03
C PRO A 2 -4.88 18.66 26.13
N CYS A 3 -4.59 18.52 24.85
CA CYS A 3 -5.41 17.71 23.95
C CYS A 3 -5.37 16.29 24.50
N ASP A 4 -6.48 15.82 25.08
CA ASP A 4 -6.63 14.42 25.48
C ASP A 4 -6.21 13.57 24.29
N GLY A 5 -5.12 12.82 24.46
CA GLY A 5 -4.61 11.92 23.44
C GLY A 5 -5.69 10.87 23.20
N SER A 6 -6.51 11.10 22.18
CA SER A 6 -7.58 10.19 21.79
C SER A 6 -6.94 8.86 21.43
N GLN A 7 -6.95 7.93 22.38
CA GLN A 7 -6.46 6.58 22.16
C GLN A 7 -7.30 5.99 21.02
N THR A 8 -6.61 5.66 19.93
CA THR A 8 -7.22 4.96 18.80
C THR A 8 -7.64 3.58 19.30
N PRO A 9 -8.86 3.13 18.97
CA PRO A 9 -9.31 1.81 19.37
C PRO A 9 -8.36 0.72 18.85
N THR A 10 -8.23 -0.33 19.64
CA THR A 10 -7.34 -1.49 19.41
C THR A 10 -7.96 -2.58 18.55
N TRP A 11 -9.25 -2.47 18.21
CA TRP A 11 -9.96 -3.47 17.40
C TRP A 11 -9.70 -3.31 15.90
N ASP A 12 -9.76 -4.44 15.17
CA ASP A 12 -9.64 -4.48 13.71
C ASP A 12 -11.01 -4.28 13.03
N ALA A 13 -11.10 -3.25 12.19
CA ALA A 13 -12.31 -2.91 11.45
C ALA A 13 -12.76 -4.04 10.51
N GLU A 14 -11.84 -4.79 9.88
CA GLU A 14 -12.21 -5.90 8.98
C GLU A 14 -12.96 -6.99 9.74
N GLN A 15 -12.48 -7.33 10.93
CA GLN A 15 -13.07 -8.34 11.80
C GLN A 15 -14.43 -7.90 12.35
N ILE A 16 -14.52 -6.68 12.91
CA ILE A 16 -15.75 -6.16 13.53
C ILE A 16 -16.89 -5.99 12.51
N LEU A 17 -16.55 -5.60 11.29
CA LEU A 17 -17.53 -5.38 10.21
C LEU A 17 -17.86 -6.65 9.42
N ASP A 18 -17.22 -7.77 9.76
CA ASP A 18 -17.36 -9.06 9.09
C ASP A 18 -17.06 -8.92 7.58
N ILE A 19 -15.98 -8.21 7.24
CA ILE A 19 -15.53 -7.98 5.87
C ILE A 19 -14.35 -8.91 5.59
N SER A 20 -14.53 -9.83 4.64
CA SER A 20 -13.50 -10.83 4.31
C SER A 20 -12.24 -10.16 3.76
N TYR A 21 -11.07 -10.67 4.18
CA TYR A 21 -9.78 -10.22 3.66
C TYR A 21 -9.78 -10.26 2.12
N GLY A 22 -9.47 -9.11 1.50
CA GLY A 22 -9.47 -8.97 0.04
C GLY A 22 -10.79 -8.52 -0.59
N CYS A 23 -11.91 -8.45 0.15
CA CYS A 23 -13.17 -7.81 -0.28
C CYS A 23 -13.66 -8.26 -1.69
N GLU A 24 -13.44 -9.53 -2.06
CA GLU A 24 -13.68 -9.96 -3.44
C GLU A 24 -15.16 -9.94 -3.84
N ARG A 25 -16.05 -10.00 -2.84
CA ARG A 25 -17.50 -10.17 -3.02
C ARG A 25 -18.28 -9.16 -2.21
N CYS A 26 -19.46 -8.86 -2.71
CA CYS A 26 -20.43 -7.95 -2.12
C CYS A 26 -20.72 -8.28 -0.63
N SER A 27 -20.65 -7.27 0.24
CA SER A 27 -20.81 -7.43 1.70
C SER A 27 -22.27 -7.55 2.18
N CYS A 28 -23.24 -7.38 1.29
CA CYS A 28 -24.66 -7.56 1.59
C CYS A 28 -25.01 -9.04 1.84
N THR A 29 -25.83 -9.27 2.86
CA THR A 29 -26.48 -10.54 3.14
C THR A 29 -27.89 -10.51 2.55
N THR A 30 -28.21 -11.49 1.69
CA THR A 30 -29.55 -11.63 1.10
C THR A 30 -30.60 -11.96 2.17
N LEU A 31 -31.89 -11.81 1.85
CA LEU A 31 -33.01 -12.17 2.74
C LEU A 31 -32.97 -13.62 3.25
N LYS A 32 -32.27 -14.52 2.53
CA LYS A 32 -32.08 -15.92 2.91
C LYS A 32 -30.88 -16.14 3.85
N GLY A 33 -30.26 -15.08 4.36
CA GLY A 33 -29.06 -15.16 5.20
C GLY A 33 -27.76 -15.48 4.44
N LEU A 34 -27.81 -15.64 3.11
CA LEU A 34 -26.64 -15.94 2.30
C LEU A 34 -25.94 -14.66 1.85
N ARG A 35 -24.61 -14.62 1.88
CA ARG A 35 -23.83 -13.51 1.31
C ARG A 35 -23.99 -13.43 -0.20
N CYS A 36 -24.09 -12.21 -0.71
CA CYS A 36 -24.09 -11.96 -2.14
C CYS A 36 -22.77 -12.43 -2.77
N ARG A 37 -22.84 -13.20 -3.87
CA ARG A 37 -21.66 -13.73 -4.57
C ARG A 37 -21.12 -12.82 -5.66
N ASN A 38 -21.75 -11.66 -5.90
CA ASN A 38 -21.33 -10.77 -6.96
C ASN A 38 -19.96 -10.17 -6.65
N PRO A 39 -19.04 -10.16 -7.63
CA PRO A 39 -17.71 -9.63 -7.43
C PRO A 39 -17.73 -8.10 -7.29
N ILE A 40 -16.71 -7.59 -6.63
CA ILE A 40 -16.46 -6.14 -6.47
C ILE A 40 -15.32 -5.72 -7.41
N ASN A 41 -15.44 -4.51 -7.99
CA ASN A 41 -14.40 -3.93 -8.82
C ASN A 41 -13.07 -3.80 -8.03
N ALA A 42 -11.94 -4.12 -8.68
CA ALA A 42 -10.61 -4.01 -8.09
C ALA A 42 -10.31 -2.63 -7.46
N SER A 43 -10.71 -1.54 -8.09
CA SER A 43 -10.54 -0.18 -7.57
C SER A 43 -11.31 0.03 -6.27
N ASN A 44 -12.56 -0.44 -6.20
CA ASN A 44 -13.37 -0.39 -4.99
C ASN A 44 -12.77 -1.25 -3.86
N ARG A 45 -12.11 -2.37 -4.19
CA ARG A 45 -11.38 -3.19 -3.20
C ARG A 45 -10.17 -2.45 -2.64
N LEU A 46 -9.47 -1.66 -3.45
CA LEU A 46 -8.36 -0.85 -2.97
C LEU A 46 -8.87 0.30 -2.09
N TYR A 47 -9.93 0.99 -2.51
CA TYR A 47 -10.49 2.11 -1.77
C TYR A 47 -11.13 1.70 -0.44
N SER A 48 -11.85 0.58 -0.41
CA SER A 48 -12.40 0.02 0.85
C SER A 48 -11.31 -0.25 1.88
N LYS A 49 -10.12 -0.74 1.50
CA LYS A 49 -8.98 -0.91 2.42
C LYS A 49 -8.51 0.41 3.03
N ILE A 50 -8.56 1.51 2.27
CA ILE A 50 -8.19 2.84 2.76
C ILE A 50 -9.22 3.29 3.80
N ILE A 51 -10.51 3.16 3.49
CA ILE A 51 -11.59 3.53 4.41
C ILE A 51 -11.53 2.69 5.69
N LEU A 52 -11.35 1.37 5.57
CA LEU A 52 -11.26 0.46 6.72
C LEU A 52 -10.14 0.85 7.69
N ALA A 53 -9.00 1.31 7.19
CA ALA A 53 -7.90 1.79 8.02
C ALA A 53 -8.20 3.12 8.75
N GLN A 54 -9.16 3.91 8.26
CA GLN A 54 -9.56 5.19 8.88
C GLN A 54 -10.68 5.03 9.90
N ILE A 55 -11.47 3.97 9.82
CA ILE A 55 -12.65 3.77 10.69
C ILE A 55 -12.31 3.80 12.19
N PRO A 56 -11.24 3.13 12.70
CA PRO A 56 -10.93 3.16 14.12
C PRO A 56 -10.71 4.59 14.66
N SER A 57 -10.00 5.44 13.90
CA SER A 57 -9.66 6.80 14.37
C SER A 57 -10.86 7.75 14.43
N VAL A 58 -11.92 7.48 13.67
CA VAL A 58 -13.16 8.28 13.68
C VAL A 58 -14.31 7.61 14.41
N SER A 59 -14.09 6.43 14.99
CA SER A 59 -15.15 5.60 15.57
C SER A 59 -15.96 6.26 16.70
N LYS A 60 -15.39 7.28 17.36
CA LYS A 60 -16.05 8.07 18.43
C LYS A 60 -16.81 9.29 17.90
N ASP A 61 -16.65 9.64 16.63
CA ASP A 61 -17.36 10.72 15.94
C ASP A 61 -18.46 10.12 15.05
N PRO A 62 -19.75 10.19 15.46
CA PRO A 62 -20.82 9.51 14.75
C PRO A 62 -21.07 10.07 13.35
N GLU A 63 -20.86 11.37 13.11
CA GLU A 63 -21.10 11.99 11.80
C GLU A 63 -20.03 11.57 10.80
N ARG A 64 -18.74 11.67 11.20
CA ARG A 64 -17.62 11.23 10.36
C ARG A 64 -17.64 9.74 10.12
N LEU A 65 -17.93 8.94 11.17
CA LEU A 65 -18.05 7.50 11.05
C LEU A 65 -19.13 7.12 10.05
N TYR A 66 -20.30 7.76 10.12
CA TYR A 66 -21.40 7.49 9.19
C TYR A 66 -20.95 7.75 7.74
N GLY A 67 -20.33 8.91 7.47
CA GLY A 67 -19.81 9.23 6.13
C GLY A 67 -18.81 8.19 5.59
N LEU A 68 -17.88 7.71 6.42
CA LEU A 68 -16.96 6.64 6.01
C LEU A 68 -17.69 5.32 5.75
N LEU A 69 -18.67 4.94 6.58
CA LEU A 69 -19.45 3.71 6.36
C LEU A 69 -20.31 3.79 5.10
N GLN A 70 -20.81 4.97 4.74
CA GLN A 70 -21.50 5.22 3.48
C GLN A 70 -20.56 4.99 2.29
N ALA A 71 -19.37 5.61 2.30
CA ALA A 71 -18.36 5.42 1.27
C ALA A 71 -17.89 3.95 1.16
N LEU A 72 -17.77 3.28 2.31
CA LEU A 72 -17.41 1.87 2.37
C LEU A 72 -18.49 0.98 1.76
N ALA A 73 -19.77 1.25 2.06
CA ALA A 73 -20.90 0.54 1.48
C ALA A 73 -20.95 0.74 -0.05
N ASP A 74 -20.70 1.95 -0.53
CA ASP A 74 -20.63 2.26 -1.96
C ASP A 74 -19.56 1.46 -2.71
N CYS A 75 -18.47 1.14 -2.01
CA CYS A 75 -17.41 0.28 -2.56
C CYS A 75 -17.76 -1.19 -2.45
N LEU A 76 -18.34 -1.60 -1.31
CA LEU A 76 -18.52 -3.00 -0.96
C LEU A 76 -19.85 -3.60 -1.43
N LEU A 77 -20.76 -2.81 -1.99
CA LEU A 77 -22.03 -3.28 -2.54
C LEU A 77 -21.97 -3.40 -4.07
N CYS A 78 -22.44 -4.54 -4.59
CA CYS A 78 -22.46 -4.73 -6.04
C CYS A 78 -23.41 -3.75 -6.73
N VAL A 79 -22.89 -3.09 -7.77
CA VAL A 79 -23.57 -2.05 -8.55
C VAL A 79 -24.91 -2.53 -9.11
N ARG A 80 -24.98 -3.81 -9.50
CA ARG A 80 -26.12 -4.38 -10.22
C ARG A 80 -27.38 -4.53 -9.37
N TYR A 81 -27.24 -4.78 -8.06
CA TYR A 81 -28.38 -5.13 -7.21
C TYR A 81 -28.44 -4.31 -5.94
N HIS A 82 -27.35 -4.21 -5.19
CA HIS A 82 -27.41 -3.69 -3.81
C HIS A 82 -27.03 -2.21 -3.70
N ARG A 83 -26.22 -1.67 -4.62
CA ARG A 83 -25.87 -0.24 -4.56
C ARG A 83 -27.05 0.68 -4.85
N LYS A 84 -28.02 0.23 -5.65
CA LYS A 84 -29.24 1.01 -5.98
C LYS A 84 -30.38 0.82 -5.00
N ASP A 85 -30.29 -0.18 -4.13
CA ASP A 85 -31.33 -0.47 -3.13
C ASP A 85 -30.97 0.21 -1.80
N LEU A 86 -31.55 1.40 -1.60
CA LEU A 86 -31.40 2.19 -0.37
C LEU A 86 -31.71 1.38 0.90
N ARG A 87 -32.63 0.41 0.85
CA ARG A 87 -32.97 -0.40 2.02
C ARG A 87 -31.82 -1.29 2.43
N GLN A 88 -31.20 -1.96 1.46
CA GLN A 88 -30.05 -2.83 1.71
C GLN A 88 -28.85 -2.04 2.22
N TRP A 89 -28.67 -0.84 1.66
CA TRP A 89 -27.63 0.08 2.07
C TRP A 89 -27.78 0.50 3.54
N ILE A 90 -28.98 0.94 3.95
CA ILE A 90 -29.31 1.29 5.34
C ILE A 90 -29.12 0.10 6.29
N VAL A 91 -29.55 -1.10 5.88
CA VAL A 91 -29.41 -2.32 6.71
C VAL A 91 -27.94 -2.67 6.96
N VAL A 92 -27.08 -2.60 5.92
CA VAL A 92 -25.65 -2.89 6.03
C VAL A 92 -24.96 -1.88 6.94
N ILE A 93 -25.18 -0.58 6.72
CA ILE A 93 -24.57 0.47 7.54
C ILE A 93 -25.06 0.38 8.99
N GLY A 94 -26.35 0.17 9.21
CA GLY A 94 -26.90 0.02 10.55
C GLY A 94 -26.32 -1.17 11.31
N ARG A 95 -26.06 -2.30 10.61
CA ARG A 95 -25.36 -3.45 11.21
C ARG A 95 -23.93 -3.08 11.61
N TRP A 96 -23.19 -2.42 10.72
CA TRP A 96 -21.81 -2.01 10.97
C TRP A 96 -21.68 -1.01 12.12
N LEU A 97 -22.56 -0.01 12.19
CA LEU A 97 -22.62 0.93 13.31
C LEU A 97 -22.79 0.20 14.65
N ARG A 98 -23.74 -0.73 14.73
CA ARG A 98 -23.97 -1.52 15.98
C ARG A 98 -22.76 -2.38 16.34
N SER A 99 -22.05 -2.94 15.36
CA SER A 99 -20.83 -3.72 15.64
C SER A 99 -19.71 -2.82 16.20
N ILE A 100 -19.50 -1.64 15.63
CA ILE A 100 -18.49 -0.68 16.12
C ILE A 100 -18.85 -0.16 17.51
N GLN A 101 -20.13 0.17 17.75
CA GLN A 101 -20.59 0.61 19.06
C GLN A 101 -20.29 -0.42 20.16
N ARG A 102 -20.62 -1.70 19.91
CA ARG A 102 -20.29 -2.79 20.83
C ARG A 102 -18.78 -2.93 21.05
N ALA A 103 -17.98 -2.85 19.98
CA ALA A 103 -16.52 -2.93 20.10
C ALA A 103 -15.93 -1.79 20.93
N ASN A 104 -16.48 -0.57 20.81
CA ASN A 104 -16.07 0.57 21.62
C ASN A 104 -16.51 0.45 23.09
N GLU A 105 -17.63 -0.21 23.37
CA GLU A 105 -18.13 -0.47 24.72
C GLU A 105 -17.32 -1.57 25.45
N GLU A 106 -16.77 -2.54 24.72
CA GLU A 106 -15.99 -3.67 25.26
C GLU A 106 -14.51 -3.34 25.56
N GLU A 107 -13.98 -2.23 25.02
CA GLU A 107 -12.57 -1.84 25.15
C GLU A 107 -12.06 -1.51 26.57
N PRO A 108 -12.83 -0.89 27.50
CA PRO A 108 -12.28 -0.45 28.78
C PRO A 108 -12.02 -1.58 29.79
N THR A 109 -12.38 -2.83 29.52
CA THR A 109 -12.31 -3.92 30.53
C THR A 109 -11.03 -4.76 30.46
N ARG A 110 -10.17 -4.59 29.45
CA ARG A 110 -9.02 -5.50 29.21
C ARG A 110 -7.66 -5.03 29.73
N GLN A 111 -7.56 -3.81 30.26
CA GLN A 111 -6.25 -3.24 30.62
C GLN A 111 -5.74 -3.61 32.03
N ASP A 112 -6.56 -4.20 32.90
CA ASP A 112 -6.16 -4.46 34.30
C ASP A 112 -5.70 -5.89 34.62
N ASP A 113 -5.78 -6.87 33.69
CA ASP A 113 -5.54 -8.29 34.01
C ASP A 113 -4.29 -8.94 33.37
N ALA A 114 -3.42 -8.18 32.70
CA ALA A 114 -2.23 -8.76 32.03
C ALA A 114 -0.96 -8.70 32.90
N THR A 115 -0.93 -9.47 33.99
CA THR A 115 0.32 -9.89 34.63
C THR A 115 0.17 -11.32 35.15
N GLN A 116 0.56 -12.31 34.33
CA GLN A 116 1.30 -13.53 34.74
C GLN A 116 1.31 -14.59 33.61
N SER A 117 2.38 -15.39 33.64
CA SER A 117 2.60 -16.65 32.92
C SER A 117 3.31 -16.52 31.57
N SER A 118 4.35 -17.28 31.25
CA SER A 118 5.29 -18.12 32.01
C SER A 118 6.30 -18.63 30.98
N THR A 119 7.55 -18.60 31.38
CA THR A 119 8.70 -19.27 30.81
C THR A 119 8.46 -20.78 30.64
N THR A 120 8.88 -21.36 29.50
CA THR A 120 9.30 -22.77 29.46
C THR A 120 10.45 -22.93 28.46
N GLU A 121 11.58 -23.37 29.01
CA GLU A 121 12.82 -23.81 28.36
C GLU A 121 12.67 -25.19 27.67
N SER A 122 13.74 -25.60 26.98
CA SER A 122 14.28 -26.97 26.74
C SER A 122 14.81 -27.05 25.30
N GLU A 123 16.14 -27.03 25.06
CA GLU A 123 17.10 -28.16 25.11
C GLU A 123 16.77 -29.30 24.11
N ASP A 124 17.66 -29.60 23.16
CA ASP A 124 18.60 -30.74 23.25
C ASP A 124 19.33 -31.01 21.91
N LEU A 125 20.56 -31.51 22.03
CA LEU A 125 21.59 -31.79 21.03
C LEU A 125 21.44 -33.19 20.41
N GLY A 126 22.00 -33.41 19.22
CA GLY A 126 22.17 -34.76 18.68
C GLY A 126 23.05 -34.84 17.43
N VAL A 127 24.30 -35.29 17.62
CA VAL A 127 25.28 -35.68 16.58
C VAL A 127 25.52 -37.19 16.69
N PRO A 128 25.69 -37.93 15.58
CA PRO A 128 26.51 -39.16 15.57
C PRO A 128 27.57 -39.11 14.44
N GLU A 129 28.88 -39.20 14.69
CA GLU A 129 29.74 -40.31 15.17
C GLU A 129 29.99 -41.42 14.13
N TYR A 130 31.29 -41.60 13.81
CA TYR A 130 31.87 -42.44 12.75
C TYR A 130 31.96 -43.92 13.16
N ALA A 131 31.89 -44.83 12.17
CA ALA A 131 32.28 -46.23 12.35
C ALA A 131 33.45 -46.60 11.41
N ASP A 132 34.52 -47.06 12.04
CA ASP A 132 35.74 -47.64 11.48
C ASP A 132 35.66 -49.17 11.60
N ALA A 133 36.08 -49.93 10.59
CA ALA A 133 36.10 -51.39 10.65
C ALA A 133 37.32 -52.00 9.97
N SER A 134 38.13 -52.64 10.81
CA SER A 134 39.28 -53.48 10.51
C SER A 134 38.93 -54.74 9.71
N THR A 135 39.89 -55.28 8.95
CA THR A 135 40.02 -56.73 8.79
C THR A 135 41.47 -57.15 8.59
N GLN A 136 41.99 -57.91 9.57
CA GLN A 136 43.20 -58.74 9.50
C GLN A 136 42.92 -60.03 8.73
N THR A 137 43.84 -60.51 7.90
CA THR A 137 44.03 -61.96 7.67
C THR A 137 45.47 -62.25 7.24
N SER A 138 46.01 -63.36 7.74
CA SER A 138 47.42 -63.73 7.82
C SER A 138 47.79 -64.95 6.94
N HIS A 139 49.09 -65.03 6.59
CA HIS A 139 49.91 -66.20 6.16
C HIS A 139 49.62 -66.90 4.80
N PRO A 140 50.55 -67.70 4.20
CA PRO A 140 51.92 -68.10 4.63
C PRO A 140 53.05 -67.94 3.57
N LEU A 141 54.28 -68.16 4.05
CA LEU A 141 55.58 -68.11 3.36
C LEU A 141 55.83 -69.35 2.49
N GLY A 142 56.33 -69.14 1.28
CA GLY A 142 57.00 -70.15 0.44
C GLY A 142 58.21 -69.51 -0.23
N GLN A 143 59.41 -69.84 0.24
CA GLN A 143 60.68 -69.40 -0.33
C GLN A 143 61.12 -70.37 -1.43
N THR A 144 61.22 -69.86 -2.66
CA THR A 144 61.92 -70.50 -3.76
C THR A 144 62.90 -69.49 -4.33
N GLU A 145 64.19 -69.84 -4.33
CA GLU A 145 65.26 -68.96 -4.82
C GLU A 145 65.11 -68.67 -6.32
N PRO A 146 65.23 -67.40 -6.77
CA PRO A 146 65.05 -67.05 -8.17
C PRO A 146 66.37 -67.10 -8.94
N CYS A 147 66.32 -67.78 -10.08
CA CYS A 147 67.25 -67.65 -11.19
C CYS A 147 67.39 -66.16 -11.61
N GLU A 148 68.61 -65.67 -11.85
CA GLU A 148 68.96 -64.25 -12.03
C GLU A 148 68.19 -63.52 -13.16
N ASP A 149 67.66 -64.24 -14.15
CA ASP A 149 66.82 -63.67 -15.20
C ASP A 149 65.40 -63.30 -14.70
N ARG A 150 64.84 -64.03 -13.71
CA ARG A 150 63.56 -63.67 -13.08
C ARG A 150 63.63 -62.35 -12.32
N VAL A 151 64.78 -62.02 -11.73
CA VAL A 151 64.96 -60.79 -10.93
C VAL A 151 64.93 -59.54 -11.82
N LYS A 152 65.47 -59.62 -13.04
CA LYS A 152 65.42 -58.51 -14.01
C LYS A 152 64.01 -58.29 -14.56
N GLU A 153 63.29 -59.38 -14.85
CA GLU A 153 61.92 -59.33 -15.33
C GLU A 153 60.96 -58.79 -14.26
N GLU A 154 61.11 -59.23 -13.00
CA GLU A 154 60.34 -58.72 -11.86
C GLU A 154 60.61 -57.22 -11.58
N LYS A 155 61.86 -56.76 -11.78
CA LYS A 155 62.21 -55.34 -11.63
C LYS A 155 61.54 -54.47 -12.70
N LEU A 156 61.52 -54.94 -13.96
CA LEU A 156 60.81 -54.28 -15.06
C LEU A 156 59.29 -54.25 -14.81
N GLN A 157 58.73 -55.35 -14.29
CA GLN A 157 57.32 -55.44 -13.93
C GLN A 157 56.95 -54.44 -12.82
N ARG A 158 57.73 -54.39 -11.73
CA ARG A 158 57.53 -53.44 -10.63
C ARG A 158 57.73 -51.97 -11.05
N GLU A 159 58.56 -51.70 -12.04
CA GLU A 159 58.73 -50.35 -12.58
C GLU A 159 57.54 -49.96 -13.48
N SER A 160 57.05 -50.88 -14.31
CA SER A 160 55.82 -50.67 -15.10
C SER A 160 54.61 -50.44 -14.20
N GLU A 161 54.43 -51.26 -13.17
CA GLU A 161 53.34 -51.11 -12.18
C GLU A 161 53.41 -49.76 -11.46
N ARG A 162 54.60 -49.32 -11.04
CA ARG A 162 54.78 -48.00 -10.43
C ARG A 162 54.43 -46.86 -11.39
N ARG A 163 54.78 -47.00 -12.68
CA ARG A 163 54.46 -46.01 -13.70
C ARG A 163 52.96 -45.95 -13.98
N ASP A 164 52.29 -47.10 -14.02
CA ASP A 164 50.85 -47.18 -14.24
C ASP A 164 50.06 -46.71 -13.02
N GLU A 165 50.51 -47.02 -11.80
CA GLU A 165 49.90 -46.50 -10.57
C GLU A 165 50.07 -44.98 -10.48
N ALA A 166 51.26 -44.44 -10.78
CA ALA A 166 51.47 -42.98 -10.83
C ALA A 166 50.58 -42.29 -11.87
N LYS A 167 50.37 -42.90 -13.04
CA LYS A 167 49.40 -42.40 -14.04
C LYS A 167 47.97 -42.45 -13.52
N ARG A 168 47.55 -43.54 -12.88
CA ARG A 168 46.20 -43.67 -12.29
C ARG A 168 45.97 -42.64 -11.19
N GLN A 169 46.96 -42.41 -10.33
CA GLN A 169 46.88 -41.39 -9.28
C GLN A 169 46.79 -39.98 -9.88
N SER A 170 47.64 -39.64 -10.85
CA SER A 170 47.58 -38.35 -11.53
C SER A 170 46.24 -38.12 -12.25
N GLN A 171 45.67 -39.17 -12.86
CA GLN A 171 44.36 -39.08 -13.51
C GLN A 171 43.23 -38.88 -12.50
N ARG A 172 43.23 -39.63 -11.39
CA ARG A 172 42.26 -39.44 -10.29
C ARG A 172 42.33 -38.06 -9.67
N GLU A 173 43.53 -37.50 -9.50
CA GLU A 173 43.70 -36.15 -8.97
C GLU A 173 43.15 -35.10 -9.95
N ARG A 174 43.42 -35.24 -11.25
CA ARG A 174 42.83 -34.37 -12.28
C ARG A 174 41.30 -34.45 -12.32
N GLU A 175 40.74 -35.65 -12.21
CA GLU A 175 39.29 -35.86 -12.15
C GLU A 175 38.68 -35.22 -10.90
N ARG A 176 39.34 -35.34 -9.74
CA ARG A 176 38.92 -34.65 -8.50
C ARG A 176 38.95 -33.14 -8.64
N GLN A 177 40.04 -32.58 -9.17
CA GLN A 177 40.16 -31.13 -9.39
C GLN A 177 39.10 -30.62 -10.37
N GLN A 178 38.81 -31.36 -11.45
CA GLN A 178 37.74 -31.00 -12.39
C GLN A 178 36.35 -31.09 -11.76
N ALA A 179 36.08 -32.12 -10.95
CA ALA A 179 34.80 -32.26 -10.26
C ALA A 179 34.59 -31.12 -9.24
N GLU A 180 35.62 -30.76 -8.48
CA GLU A 180 35.57 -29.66 -7.53
C GLU A 180 35.40 -28.30 -8.23
N ALA A 181 36.11 -28.08 -9.34
CA ALA A 181 35.95 -26.86 -10.13
C ALA A 181 34.53 -26.73 -10.71
N ARG A 182 33.93 -27.84 -11.17
CA ARG A 182 32.53 -27.87 -11.64
C ARG A 182 31.55 -27.59 -10.50
N ALA A 183 31.72 -28.24 -9.34
CA ALA A 183 30.86 -28.03 -8.18
C ALA A 183 30.88 -26.56 -7.72
N ARG A 184 32.06 -25.94 -7.66
CA ARG A 184 32.20 -24.51 -7.33
C ARG A 184 31.53 -23.60 -8.37
N ALA A 185 31.67 -23.92 -9.66
CA ALA A 185 31.03 -23.15 -10.72
C ALA A 185 29.49 -23.27 -10.68
N GLU A 186 28.95 -24.45 -10.37
CA GLU A 186 27.51 -24.66 -10.19
C GLU A 186 26.98 -23.92 -8.96
N GLU A 187 27.69 -23.97 -7.83
CA GLU A 187 27.31 -23.24 -6.62
C GLU A 187 27.33 -21.71 -6.86
N GLU A 188 28.35 -21.20 -7.54
CA GLU A 188 28.42 -19.79 -7.90
C GLU A 188 27.30 -19.37 -8.85
N ALA A 189 26.99 -20.20 -9.86
CA ALA A 189 25.87 -19.95 -10.77
C ALA A 189 24.54 -19.92 -10.02
N HIS A 190 24.29 -20.88 -9.13
CA HIS A 190 23.08 -20.92 -8.30
C HIS A 190 22.98 -19.70 -7.37
N ARG A 191 24.10 -19.30 -6.74
CA ARG A 191 24.16 -18.10 -5.90
C ARG A 191 23.89 -16.82 -6.69
N GLN A 192 24.42 -16.73 -7.91
CA GLN A 192 24.17 -15.60 -8.81
C GLN A 192 22.71 -15.54 -9.24
N GLU A 193 22.12 -16.68 -9.62
CA GLU A 193 20.70 -16.77 -9.96
C GLU A 193 19.81 -16.35 -8.78
N ALA A 194 20.08 -16.84 -7.57
CA ALA A 194 19.35 -16.46 -6.37
C ALA A 194 19.43 -14.95 -6.09
N ARG A 195 20.60 -14.33 -6.30
CA ARG A 195 20.78 -12.87 -6.17
C ARG A 195 19.98 -12.10 -7.23
N GLU A 196 19.99 -12.57 -8.47
CA GLU A 196 19.21 -11.94 -9.55
C GLU A 196 17.71 -12.06 -9.33
N GLN A 197 17.22 -13.22 -8.87
CA GLN A 197 15.82 -13.42 -8.52
C GLN A 197 15.42 -12.50 -7.35
N ALA A 198 16.25 -12.40 -6.31
CA ALA A 198 15.99 -11.50 -5.18
C ALA A 198 15.97 -10.01 -5.60
N ALA A 199 16.85 -9.60 -6.52
CA ALA A 199 16.85 -8.24 -7.07
C ALA A 199 15.58 -7.94 -7.87
N ARG A 200 15.15 -8.87 -8.74
CA ARG A 200 13.90 -8.73 -9.52
C ARG A 200 12.67 -8.65 -8.63
N GLU A 201 12.61 -9.47 -7.58
CA GLU A 201 11.53 -9.43 -6.58
C GLU A 201 11.49 -8.08 -5.84
N ALA A 202 12.65 -7.57 -5.40
CA ALA A 202 12.75 -6.28 -4.73
C ALA A 202 12.28 -5.12 -5.63
N ASP A 203 12.66 -5.13 -6.90
CA ASP A 203 12.23 -4.12 -7.86
C ASP A 203 10.72 -4.21 -8.18
N ARG A 204 10.18 -5.43 -8.29
CA ARG A 204 8.72 -5.62 -8.43
C ARG A 204 7.96 -5.03 -7.24
N ARG A 205 8.41 -5.32 -6.01
CA ARG A 205 7.80 -4.76 -4.78
C ARG A 205 7.90 -3.23 -4.72
N ARG A 206 9.01 -2.64 -5.18
CA ARG A 206 9.16 -1.18 -5.28
C ARG A 206 8.22 -0.58 -6.33
N ALA A 207 8.02 -1.25 -7.47
CA ALA A 207 7.07 -0.82 -8.49
C ALA A 207 5.62 -0.88 -7.98
N GLU A 208 5.24 -1.97 -7.32
CA GLU A 208 3.92 -2.14 -6.70
C GLU A 208 3.64 -1.09 -5.62
N ARG A 209 4.62 -0.78 -4.76
CA ARG A 209 4.51 0.31 -3.77
C ARG A 209 4.26 1.66 -4.45
N ARG A 210 5.07 2.00 -5.46
CA ARG A 210 4.89 3.25 -6.22
C ARG A 210 3.52 3.35 -6.87
N GLN A 211 3.03 2.26 -7.48
CA GLN A 211 1.68 2.23 -8.05
C GLN A 211 0.59 2.41 -6.98
N ARG A 212 0.76 1.79 -5.81
CA ARG A 212 -0.18 1.92 -4.70
C ARG A 212 -0.20 3.34 -4.14
N ASP A 213 0.96 3.97 -3.98
CA ASP A 213 1.07 5.33 -3.45
C ASP A 213 0.49 6.34 -4.45
N GLN A 214 0.78 6.18 -5.75
CA GLN A 214 0.17 6.98 -6.81
C GLN A 214 -1.36 6.80 -6.87
N ALA A 215 -1.86 5.57 -6.69
CA ALA A 215 -3.29 5.32 -6.63
C ALA A 215 -3.94 5.98 -5.41
N ARG A 216 -3.28 5.98 -4.24
CA ARG A 216 -3.76 6.67 -3.03
C ARG A 216 -3.81 8.18 -3.25
N GLU A 217 -2.77 8.75 -3.85
CA GLU A 217 -2.71 10.17 -4.18
C GLU A 217 -3.83 10.56 -5.15
N ASN A 218 -4.02 9.82 -6.25
CA ASN A 218 -5.10 10.08 -7.21
C ASN A 218 -6.48 10.08 -6.55
N VAL A 219 -6.70 9.14 -5.63
CA VAL A 219 -7.93 9.06 -4.85
C VAL A 219 -8.10 10.28 -3.95
N GLU A 220 -7.05 10.73 -3.27
CA GLU A 220 -7.09 11.91 -2.41
C GLU A 220 -7.45 13.17 -3.21
N TRP A 221 -6.88 13.32 -4.40
CA TRP A 221 -7.23 14.38 -5.34
C TRP A 221 -8.69 14.30 -5.76
N GLU A 222 -9.16 13.11 -6.16
CA GLU A 222 -10.56 12.91 -6.58
C GLU A 222 -11.55 13.28 -5.47
N VAL A 223 -11.30 12.83 -4.23
CA VAL A 223 -12.12 13.18 -3.06
C VAL A 223 -12.10 14.69 -2.80
N SER A 224 -10.92 15.32 -2.90
CA SER A 224 -10.78 16.76 -2.68
C SER A 224 -11.56 17.57 -3.73
N TRP A 225 -11.55 17.13 -4.99
CA TRP A 225 -12.34 17.74 -6.06
C TRP A 225 -13.84 17.57 -5.87
N GLN A 226 -14.31 16.39 -5.47
CA GLN A 226 -15.72 16.16 -5.15
C GLN A 226 -16.17 17.06 -3.99
N SER A 227 -15.36 17.16 -2.94
CA SER A 227 -15.63 18.06 -1.81
C SER A 227 -15.71 19.52 -2.25
N TYR A 228 -14.79 19.96 -3.11
CA TYR A 228 -14.79 21.29 -3.69
C TYR A 228 -16.06 21.62 -4.49
N ASP A 229 -16.52 20.70 -5.34
CA ASP A 229 -17.76 20.89 -6.11
C ASP A 229 -19.01 20.87 -5.21
N LEU A 230 -19.01 20.06 -4.15
CA LEU A 230 -20.07 20.07 -3.13
C LEU A 230 -20.11 21.41 -2.38
N GLN A 231 -18.95 21.97 -2.00
CA GLN A 231 -18.85 23.29 -1.37
C GLN A 231 -19.40 24.37 -2.30
N TRP A 232 -19.12 24.31 -3.61
CA TRP A 232 -19.72 25.24 -4.59
C TRP A 232 -21.23 25.13 -4.64
N THR A 233 -21.75 23.91 -4.63
CA THR A 233 -23.19 23.65 -4.64
C THR A 233 -23.84 24.21 -3.37
N ALA A 234 -23.21 24.03 -2.21
CA ALA A 234 -23.67 24.60 -0.94
C ALA A 234 -23.64 26.14 -0.96
N LEU A 235 -22.55 26.74 -1.44
CA LEU A 235 -22.42 28.20 -1.61
C LEU A 235 -23.54 28.77 -2.50
N HIS A 236 -23.93 28.04 -3.56
CA HIS A 236 -25.03 28.41 -4.45
C HIS A 236 -26.43 28.25 -3.85
N GLN A 237 -26.56 27.64 -2.68
CA GLN A 237 -27.82 27.55 -1.94
C GLN A 237 -27.91 28.59 -0.81
N LEU A 238 -26.81 29.28 -0.48
CA LEU A 238 -26.80 30.28 0.58
C LEU A 238 -27.65 31.52 0.23
N PRO A 239 -28.39 32.06 1.22
CA PRO A 239 -29.09 33.34 1.09
C PRO A 239 -28.14 34.51 0.78
N SER A 240 -28.61 35.48 0.00
CA SER A 240 -27.82 36.65 -0.39
C SER A 240 -27.43 37.56 0.78
N ASP A 241 -28.07 37.45 1.94
CA ASP A 241 -27.80 38.21 3.18
C ASP A 241 -26.86 37.48 4.16
N THR A 242 -26.26 36.36 3.75
CA THR A 242 -25.30 35.59 4.57
C THR A 242 -24.13 36.47 5.02
N SER A 243 -23.85 36.51 6.33
CA SER A 243 -22.79 37.39 6.86
C SER A 243 -21.40 37.07 6.27
N PRO A 244 -20.50 38.06 6.11
CA PRO A 244 -19.16 37.82 5.53
C PRO A 244 -18.34 36.77 6.29
N THR A 245 -18.47 36.73 7.62
CA THR A 245 -17.75 35.77 8.49
C THR A 245 -18.28 34.35 8.38
N GLN A 246 -19.58 34.17 8.09
CA GLN A 246 -20.13 32.86 7.76
C GLN A 246 -19.78 32.46 6.34
N LEU A 247 -19.79 33.42 5.41
CA LEU A 247 -19.48 33.19 4.02
C LEU A 247 -18.07 32.64 3.84
N ILE A 248 -17.04 33.27 4.44
CA ILE A 248 -15.64 32.82 4.34
C ILE A 248 -15.42 31.38 4.84
N LYS A 249 -16.22 30.93 5.82
CA LYS A 249 -16.17 29.55 6.34
C LYS A 249 -16.77 28.53 5.36
N LEU A 250 -17.80 28.94 4.63
CA LEU A 250 -18.53 28.10 3.68
C LEU A 250 -18.00 28.22 2.24
N MET A 251 -17.06 29.13 1.99
CA MET A 251 -16.46 29.31 0.69
C MET A 251 -15.62 28.09 0.30
N PRO A 252 -15.74 27.61 -0.96
CA PRO A 252 -14.98 26.48 -1.46
C PRO A 252 -13.47 26.69 -1.33
N ARG A 253 -12.75 25.68 -0.84
CA ARG A 253 -11.29 25.73 -0.72
C ARG A 253 -10.63 24.79 -1.73
N PRO A 254 -9.99 25.30 -2.80
CA PRO A 254 -9.35 24.48 -3.82
C PRO A 254 -7.98 23.97 -3.31
N VAL A 255 -8.00 23.08 -2.32
CA VAL A 255 -6.82 22.55 -1.64
C VAL A 255 -7.04 21.06 -1.38
N CYS A 256 -5.98 20.25 -1.52
CA CYS A 256 -6.05 18.81 -1.25
C CYS A 256 -5.70 18.49 0.21
N GLY A 257 -6.41 17.50 0.78
CA GLY A 257 -6.16 16.95 2.10
C GLY A 257 -7.28 17.21 3.13
N ALA A 258 -7.10 16.65 4.33
CA ALA A 258 -8.16 16.50 5.34
C ALA A 258 -8.57 17.78 6.10
N SER A 259 -7.82 18.88 6.00
CA SER A 259 -8.10 20.12 6.76
C SER A 259 -7.86 21.39 5.93
N PRO A 260 -8.64 21.62 4.86
CA PRO A 260 -8.50 22.85 4.05
C PRO A 260 -8.79 24.13 4.88
N GLU A 261 -9.52 24.00 5.98
CA GLU A 261 -9.85 25.09 6.91
C GLU A 261 -8.63 25.65 7.65
N ASN A 262 -7.57 24.84 7.81
CA ASN A 262 -6.37 25.24 8.56
C ASN A 262 -5.42 26.12 7.74
N LEU A 263 -5.57 26.14 6.41
CA LEU A 263 -4.71 26.94 5.54
C LEU A 263 -5.33 28.32 5.31
N HIS A 264 -4.76 29.33 5.96
CA HIS A 264 -5.18 30.71 5.76
C HIS A 264 -4.81 31.19 4.35
N PHE A 265 -5.62 32.04 3.71
CA PHE A 265 -5.35 32.50 2.33
C PHE A 265 -4.14 33.43 2.22
N GLU A 266 -3.68 33.97 3.35
CA GLU A 266 -2.45 34.76 3.46
C GLU A 266 -1.21 33.89 3.69
N ASP A 267 -1.37 32.58 3.91
CA ASP A 267 -0.25 31.67 4.07
C ASP A 267 0.60 31.64 2.77
N PRO A 268 1.94 31.74 2.86
CA PRO A 268 2.83 31.63 1.71
C PRO A 268 2.58 30.36 0.87
N MET A 269 2.23 29.25 1.51
CA MET A 269 1.96 27.96 0.88
C MET A 269 0.59 27.90 0.20
N PHE A 270 -0.33 28.83 0.49
CA PHE A 270 -1.66 28.83 -0.08
C PHE A 270 -1.62 28.84 -1.61
N ALA A 271 -0.81 29.72 -2.20
CA ALA A 271 -0.72 29.84 -3.64
C ALA A 271 -0.19 28.57 -4.32
N GLU A 272 0.80 27.90 -3.71
CA GLU A 272 1.35 26.65 -4.21
C GLU A 272 0.33 25.51 -4.14
N LYS A 273 -0.37 25.39 -3.01
CA LYS A 273 -1.37 24.33 -2.80
C LYS A 273 -2.58 24.49 -3.72
N VAL A 274 -3.06 25.71 -3.92
CA VAL A 274 -4.14 26.01 -4.88
C VAL A 274 -3.70 25.71 -6.32
N GLU A 275 -2.46 26.06 -6.68
CA GLU A 275 -1.93 25.74 -8.00
C GLU A 275 -1.82 24.22 -8.21
N ALA A 276 -1.33 23.49 -7.22
CA ALA A 276 -1.28 22.02 -7.26
C ALA A 276 -2.67 21.40 -7.39
N PHE A 277 -3.69 21.95 -6.73
CA PHE A 277 -5.07 21.51 -6.85
C PHE A 277 -5.60 21.62 -8.27
N PHE A 278 -5.46 22.79 -8.89
CA PHE A 278 -5.92 22.99 -10.27
C PHE A 278 -5.09 22.21 -11.30
N LYS A 279 -3.81 21.95 -11.05
CA LYS A 279 -2.97 21.10 -11.91
C LYS A 279 -3.38 19.63 -11.87
N ASN A 280 -3.90 19.15 -10.75
CA ASN A 280 -4.38 17.77 -10.56
C ASN A 280 -5.90 17.65 -10.77
N MET A 281 -6.47 18.47 -11.65
CA MET A 281 -7.89 18.38 -12.00
C MET A 281 -8.21 17.03 -12.68
N PRO A 282 -9.29 16.33 -12.27
CA PRO A 282 -9.70 15.07 -12.89
C PRO A 282 -9.89 15.21 -14.40
N GLU A 283 -9.56 14.15 -15.13
CA GLU A 283 -9.65 14.06 -16.61
C GLU A 283 -8.64 14.92 -17.39
N THR A 284 -7.82 15.72 -16.72
CA THR A 284 -6.82 16.60 -17.36
C THR A 284 -5.41 16.22 -16.94
N SER A 285 -4.93 15.03 -17.32
CA SER A 285 -3.52 14.67 -17.13
C SER A 285 -2.62 15.62 -17.92
N ALA A 286 -1.75 16.38 -17.25
CA ALA A 286 -0.90 17.41 -17.86
C ALA A 286 0.15 16.89 -18.86
N GLU A 287 0.26 15.57 -19.06
CA GLU A 287 1.28 14.94 -19.88
C GLU A 287 1.12 15.21 -21.39
N SER A 288 -0.11 15.45 -21.86
CA SER A 288 -0.38 15.69 -23.29
C SER A 288 -0.69 17.15 -23.62
N VAL A 289 -0.29 17.60 -24.82
CA VAL A 289 -0.64 18.96 -25.33
C VAL A 289 -2.16 19.17 -25.36
N ALA A 290 -2.91 18.15 -25.78
CA ALA A 290 -4.37 18.20 -25.81
C ALA A 290 -4.95 18.37 -24.41
N SER A 291 -4.43 17.65 -23.42
CA SER A 291 -4.86 17.77 -22.03
C SER A 291 -4.55 19.15 -21.45
N ARG A 292 -3.39 19.74 -21.76
CA ARG A 292 -3.05 21.12 -21.35
C ARG A 292 -4.02 22.14 -21.94
N MET A 293 -4.41 21.98 -23.22
CA MET A 293 -5.44 22.82 -23.83
C MET A 293 -6.81 22.65 -23.16
N MET A 294 -7.20 21.42 -22.82
CA MET A 294 -8.44 21.15 -22.08
C MET A 294 -8.40 21.78 -20.69
N LEU A 295 -7.29 21.65 -19.96
CA LEU A 295 -7.11 22.28 -18.65
C LEU A 295 -7.22 23.79 -18.77
N ARG A 296 -6.50 24.41 -19.72
CA ARG A 296 -6.57 25.86 -19.98
C ARG A 296 -7.99 26.32 -20.27
N LYS A 297 -8.76 25.54 -21.05
CA LYS A 297 -10.17 25.82 -21.33
C LYS A 297 -11.04 25.70 -20.06
N LYS A 298 -10.92 24.62 -19.28
CA LYS A 298 -11.67 24.43 -18.03
C LYS A 298 -11.38 25.55 -17.02
N LEU A 299 -10.11 25.95 -16.86
CA LEU A 299 -9.73 27.04 -15.96
C LEU A 299 -10.25 28.40 -16.45
N LYS A 300 -10.05 28.74 -17.74
CA LYS A 300 -10.43 30.05 -18.28
C LYS A 300 -11.95 30.26 -18.31
N PHE A 301 -12.71 29.24 -18.70
CA PHE A 301 -14.16 29.37 -18.92
C PHE A 301 -15.02 28.76 -17.81
N GLY A 302 -14.44 28.00 -16.89
CA GLY A 302 -15.13 27.47 -15.72
C GLY A 302 -14.69 28.19 -14.46
N GLU A 303 -13.52 27.83 -13.95
CA GLU A 303 -13.07 28.22 -12.61
C GLU A 303 -12.83 29.73 -12.46
N MET A 304 -12.24 30.39 -13.46
CA MET A 304 -12.00 31.83 -13.40
C MET A 304 -13.29 32.65 -13.40
N LEU A 305 -14.37 32.14 -14.01
CA LEU A 305 -15.69 32.78 -13.95
C LEU A 305 -16.37 32.55 -12.60
N ARG A 306 -16.23 31.35 -12.00
CA ARG A 306 -16.74 31.03 -10.65
C ARG A 306 -16.09 31.91 -9.58
N TRP A 307 -14.77 32.10 -9.69
CA TRP A 307 -13.96 32.89 -8.77
C TRP A 307 -13.88 34.40 -9.11
N HIS A 308 -14.69 34.90 -10.04
CA HIS A 308 -14.66 36.33 -10.35
C HIS A 308 -15.28 37.15 -9.21
N SER A 309 -14.58 38.18 -8.73
CA SER A 309 -15.04 39.05 -7.64
C SER A 309 -16.44 39.61 -7.90
N ASP A 310 -16.68 40.12 -9.11
CA ASP A 310 -17.99 40.67 -9.47
C ASP A 310 -19.12 39.62 -9.42
N LYS A 311 -18.84 38.34 -9.72
CA LYS A 311 -19.85 37.28 -9.64
C LYS A 311 -20.20 36.95 -8.20
N ILE A 312 -19.22 36.96 -7.32
CA ILE A 312 -19.43 36.78 -5.88
C ILE A 312 -20.18 37.99 -5.29
N MET A 313 -19.79 39.22 -5.65
CA MET A 313 -20.48 40.45 -5.21
C MET A 313 -21.91 40.55 -5.76
N GLN A 314 -22.16 40.14 -7.02
CA GLN A 314 -23.51 40.08 -7.59
C GLN A 314 -24.43 39.17 -6.77
N ARG A 315 -23.88 38.09 -6.20
CA ARG A 315 -24.62 37.13 -5.39
C ARG A 315 -24.79 37.56 -3.94
N PHE A 316 -23.79 38.24 -3.38
CA PHE A 316 -23.74 38.73 -2.01
C PHE A 316 -23.45 40.25 -2.02
N PRO A 317 -24.46 41.10 -2.29
CA PRO A 317 -24.25 42.53 -2.57
C PRO A 317 -23.74 43.35 -1.39
N HIS A 318 -23.84 42.84 -0.17
CA HIS A 318 -23.35 43.49 1.05
C HIS A 318 -21.85 43.29 1.30
N LEU A 319 -21.17 42.46 0.51
CA LEU A 319 -19.73 42.27 0.63
C LEU A 319 -18.96 43.53 0.24
N ARG A 320 -17.95 43.83 1.03
CA ARG A 320 -17.00 44.93 0.84
C ARG A 320 -15.63 44.39 0.47
N GLN A 321 -14.80 45.23 -0.18
CA GLN A 321 -13.48 44.81 -0.66
C GLN A 321 -12.55 44.37 0.48
N GLU A 322 -12.77 44.87 1.69
CA GLU A 322 -11.99 44.53 2.88
C GLU A 322 -12.38 43.20 3.51
N ASP A 323 -13.51 42.60 3.09
CA ASP A 323 -13.99 41.34 3.63
C ASP A 323 -13.07 40.18 3.19
N ASP A 324 -12.75 39.32 4.15
CA ASP A 324 -11.84 38.18 3.92
C ASP A 324 -12.36 37.22 2.84
N ALA A 325 -13.67 37.14 2.65
CA ALA A 325 -14.28 36.42 1.53
C ALA A 325 -13.76 36.94 0.17
N LEU A 326 -13.78 38.26 -0.06
CA LEU A 326 -13.27 38.83 -1.30
C LEU A 326 -11.74 38.76 -1.40
N LYS A 327 -11.01 38.84 -0.30
CA LYS A 327 -9.55 38.60 -0.30
C LYS A 327 -9.21 37.18 -0.73
N LEU A 328 -9.91 36.17 -0.20
CA LEU A 328 -9.78 34.78 -0.63
C LEU A 328 -10.08 34.64 -2.13
N VAL A 329 -11.18 35.21 -2.61
CA VAL A 329 -11.56 35.20 -4.03
C VAL A 329 -10.46 35.77 -4.91
N ASN A 330 -9.97 36.96 -4.56
CA ASN A 330 -8.91 37.63 -5.30
C ASN A 330 -7.61 36.81 -5.29
N ARG A 331 -7.27 36.20 -4.15
CA ARG A 331 -6.09 35.35 -4.04
C ARG A 331 -6.16 34.12 -4.93
N VAL A 332 -7.29 33.42 -4.97
CA VAL A 332 -7.49 32.27 -5.87
C VAL A 332 -7.44 32.72 -7.33
N THR A 333 -8.07 33.84 -7.68
CA THR A 333 -8.05 34.40 -9.04
C THR A 333 -6.64 34.79 -9.50
N GLN A 334 -5.80 35.31 -8.62
CA GLN A 334 -4.39 35.57 -8.91
C GLN A 334 -3.63 34.27 -9.24
N VAL A 335 -3.85 33.20 -8.46
CA VAL A 335 -3.23 31.89 -8.71
C VAL A 335 -3.69 31.33 -10.06
N LEU A 336 -5.00 31.39 -10.36
CA LEU A 336 -5.56 30.95 -11.63
C LEU A 336 -4.98 31.73 -12.83
N THR A 337 -4.84 33.05 -12.69
CA THR A 337 -4.26 33.92 -13.72
C THR A 337 -2.80 33.56 -13.99
N ARG A 338 -2.01 33.36 -12.93
CA ARG A 338 -0.62 32.89 -13.04
C ARG A 338 -0.56 31.51 -13.71
N LEU A 339 -1.39 30.57 -13.28
CA LEU A 339 -1.44 29.22 -13.85
C LEU A 339 -1.77 29.26 -15.35
N LEU A 340 -2.76 30.05 -15.76
CA LEU A 340 -3.13 30.25 -17.17
C LEU A 340 -2.01 30.87 -18.02
N SER A 341 -1.11 31.64 -17.41
CA SER A 341 0.07 32.19 -18.10
C SER A 341 1.18 31.16 -18.31
N THR A 342 1.24 30.13 -17.45
CA THR A 342 2.25 29.06 -17.49
C THR A 342 1.84 27.84 -18.33
N LEU A 343 0.54 27.66 -18.57
CA LEU A 343 -0.05 26.56 -19.36
C LEU A 343 -0.09 26.86 -20.85
#